data_AF-A0A0D9Z671-F1
#
_entry.id   AF-A0A0D9Z671-F1
#
_cell.length_a   1.000
_cell.length_b   1.000
_cell.length_c   1.000
_cell.angle_alpha   90.00
_cell.angle_beta   90.00
_cell.angle_gamma   90.00
#
_symmetry.space_group_name_H-M   'P 1'
#
loop_
_entity.id
_entity.type
_entity.pdbx_description
1 polymer ?
#
loop_
_entity_poly.entity_id
_entity_poly.type
_entity_poly.pdbx_seq_one_letter_code
_entity_poly.pdbx_strand_id
1 'polypeptide(L)'
;MDGGGVEAGTTAAWMARHRGMYERATRHPFTVSIRDGTVDLSAFRRWLCCRQSDGSDMEIILGGLASLSDELSWFKKEAEKWSVNLAEVSPLKSNTEYCRFLQSFSEPEISYVVAITTFWIIETVYQDSFAFCIEEGNKTPPELLGTCQRWGSPEFKQYCQSLQRIADRCLAEASADAARSAEEAFLRVLELEIGFWDMSSSRS
;
A
#
# COMPACT_ATOMS: atom_id res chain seq x y z
N MET A 1 39.96 28.22 -10.85
CA MET A 1 39.40 26.94 -11.32
C MET A 1 38.96 26.19 -10.09
N ASP A 2 37.64 26.01 -9.98
CA ASP A 2 36.93 25.45 -8.84
C ASP A 2 37.44 24.07 -8.45
N GLY A 3 37.92 23.97 -7.22
CA GLY A 3 38.05 22.74 -6.46
C GLY A 3 36.99 22.70 -5.37
N GLY A 4 35.71 22.75 -5.76
CA GLY A 4 34.56 22.66 -4.85
C GLY A 4 34.07 21.21 -4.80
N GLY A 5 34.78 20.39 -4.03
CA GLY A 5 34.47 18.97 -3.84
C GLY A 5 33.03 18.75 -3.38
N VAL A 6 32.42 17.72 -3.95
CA VAL A 6 31.20 17.06 -3.47
C VAL A 6 31.50 16.46 -2.08
N GLU A 7 31.49 17.29 -1.03
CA GLU A 7 31.55 16.79 0.33
C GLU A 7 30.14 16.73 0.94
N ALA A 8 29.67 15.48 0.97
CA ALA A 8 28.80 14.87 1.97
C ALA A 8 27.30 14.74 1.65
N GLY A 9 27.01 13.79 0.75
CA GLY A 9 25.72 13.08 0.68
C GLY A 9 25.61 11.98 1.73
N THR A 10 25.72 12.32 3.03
CA THR A 10 25.41 11.37 4.11
C THR A 10 24.49 12.02 5.15
N THR A 11 23.60 11.23 5.74
CA THR A 11 22.68 11.68 6.79
C THR A 11 23.43 12.28 7.98
N ALA A 12 24.60 11.75 8.33
CA ALA A 12 25.46 12.28 9.40
C ALA A 12 25.93 13.72 9.12
N ALA A 13 26.32 14.03 7.88
CA ALA A 13 26.73 15.37 7.50
C ALA A 13 25.55 16.35 7.47
N TRP A 14 24.35 15.90 7.06
CA TRP A 14 23.13 16.72 7.14
C TRP A 14 22.74 17.01 8.59
N MET A 15 22.81 16.01 9.48
CA MET A 15 22.55 16.18 10.91
C MET A 15 23.54 17.16 11.56
N ALA A 16 24.82 17.10 11.18
CA ALA A 16 25.83 18.06 11.65
C ALA A 16 25.57 19.48 11.11
N ARG A 17 25.32 19.61 9.80
CA ARG A 17 25.08 20.90 9.13
C ARG A 17 23.81 21.60 9.58
N HIS A 18 22.74 20.83 9.84
CA HIS A 18 21.43 21.35 10.24
C HIS A 18 21.14 21.16 11.74
N ARG A 19 22.17 20.92 12.55
CA ARG A 19 22.05 20.63 13.99
C ARG A 19 21.19 21.64 14.74
N GLY A 20 21.34 22.94 14.47
CA GLY A 20 20.53 23.97 15.14
C GLY A 20 19.03 23.87 14.84
N MET A 21 18.66 23.47 13.61
CA MET A 21 17.27 23.22 13.24
C MET A 21 16.75 21.93 13.90
N TYR A 22 17.58 20.88 13.93
CA TYR A 22 17.25 19.63 14.61
C TYR A 22 17.05 19.81 16.11
N GLU A 23 17.91 20.58 16.78
CA GLU A 23 17.78 20.91 18.21
C GLU A 23 16.51 21.72 18.47
N ARG A 24 16.15 22.68 17.62
CA ARG A 24 14.89 23.42 17.75
C ARG A 24 13.66 22.54 17.54
N ALA A 25 13.72 21.58 16.61
CA ALA A 25 12.63 20.64 16.36
C ALA A 25 12.45 19.64 17.51
N THR A 26 13.55 19.18 18.12
CA THR A 26 13.53 18.17 19.20
C THR A 26 13.36 18.76 20.60
N ARG A 27 13.74 20.02 20.80
CA ARG A 27 13.62 20.78 22.07
C ARG A 27 12.66 21.96 21.93
N HIS A 28 11.61 21.79 21.14
CA HIS A 28 10.59 22.81 20.95
C HIS A 28 9.91 23.15 22.31
N PRO A 29 9.50 24.41 22.56
CA PRO A 29 8.82 24.78 23.81
C PRO A 29 7.64 23.87 24.18
N PHE A 30 6.91 23.37 23.18
CA PHE A 30 5.86 22.36 23.39
C PHE A 30 6.39 21.06 24.02
N THR A 31 7.44 20.44 23.46
CA THR A 31 8.01 19.19 23.98
C THR A 31 8.71 19.38 25.32
N VAL A 32 9.33 20.54 25.53
CA VAL A 32 9.90 20.94 26.83
C VAL A 32 8.80 21.12 27.89
N SER A 33 7.67 21.73 27.55
CA SER A 33 6.54 21.87 28.49
C SER A 33 5.93 20.53 28.89
N ILE A 34 5.91 19.54 27.98
CA ILE A 34 5.51 18.16 28.29
C ILE A 34 6.51 17.53 29.26
N ARG A 35 7.82 17.62 28.95
CA ARG A 35 8.89 17.09 29.80
C ARG A 35 8.84 17.66 31.21
N ASP A 36 8.57 18.95 31.33
CA ASP A 36 8.59 19.68 32.61
C ASP A 36 7.22 19.66 33.32
N GLY A 37 6.21 18.97 32.77
CA GLY A 37 4.88 18.83 33.36
C GLY A 37 4.05 20.12 33.36
N THR A 38 4.44 21.13 32.58
CA THR A 38 3.80 22.46 32.52
C THR A 38 2.93 22.66 31.28
N VAL A 39 2.77 21.62 30.46
CA VAL A 39 1.99 21.67 29.21
C VAL A 39 0.53 22.05 29.47
N ASP A 40 0.02 22.99 28.68
CA ASP A 40 -1.41 23.29 28.63
C ASP A 40 -2.14 22.15 27.92
N LEU A 41 -3.12 21.53 28.60
CA LEU A 41 -3.94 20.47 28.05
C LEU A 41 -4.70 20.91 26.79
N SER A 42 -5.00 22.21 26.62
CA SER A 42 -5.60 22.74 25.38
C SER A 42 -4.64 22.66 24.19
N ALA A 43 -3.34 22.92 24.42
CA ALA A 43 -2.29 22.79 23.41
C ALA A 43 -2.04 21.31 23.08
N PHE A 44 -2.05 20.45 24.09
CA PHE A 44 -1.94 18.99 23.89
C PHE A 44 -3.13 18.42 23.10
N ARG A 45 -4.36 18.85 23.43
CA ARG A 45 -5.58 18.46 22.68
C ARG A 45 -5.53 18.93 21.23
N ARG A 46 -5.07 20.15 20.96
CA ARG A 46 -4.86 20.65 19.57
C ARG A 46 -3.82 19.82 18.82
N TRP A 47 -2.69 19.51 19.45
CA TRP A 47 -1.69 18.62 18.87
C TRP A 47 -2.28 17.23 18.55
N LEU A 48 -3.07 16.66 19.46
CA LEU A 48 -3.75 15.38 19.25
C LEU A 48 -4.76 15.44 18.10
N CYS A 49 -5.60 16.48 18.06
CA CYS A 49 -6.59 16.68 16.98
C CYS A 49 -5.92 16.85 15.61
N CYS A 50 -4.83 17.62 15.52
CA CYS A 50 -4.09 17.78 14.26
C CYS A 50 -3.46 16.47 13.77
N ARG A 51 -3.17 15.51 14.66
CA ARG A 51 -2.73 14.17 14.26
C ARG A 51 -3.86 13.26 13.78
N GLN A 52 -5.09 13.52 14.22
CA GLN A 52 -6.26 12.70 13.90
C GLN A 52 -7.05 13.19 12.68
N SER A 53 -6.78 14.38 12.13
CA SER A 53 -7.67 15.00 11.14
C SER A 53 -7.69 14.37 9.74
N ASP A 54 -7.13 13.18 9.54
CA ASP A 54 -7.34 12.35 8.35
C ASP A 54 -6.92 10.87 8.57
N GLY A 55 -6.97 10.40 9.84
CA GLY A 55 -6.31 9.17 10.27
C GLY A 55 -6.98 7.86 9.83
N SER A 56 -8.26 7.88 9.45
CA SER A 56 -9.00 6.64 9.12
C SER A 56 -8.42 5.93 7.91
N ASP A 57 -8.04 6.69 6.89
CA ASP A 57 -7.57 6.12 5.63
C ASP A 57 -6.13 5.65 5.77
N MET A 58 -5.30 6.43 6.48
CA MET A 58 -3.94 6.02 6.82
C MET A 58 -3.91 4.75 7.66
N GLU A 59 -4.79 4.60 8.65
CA GLU A 59 -4.86 3.37 9.45
C GLU A 59 -5.24 2.15 8.60
N ILE A 60 -6.20 2.30 7.68
CA ILE A 60 -6.61 1.23 6.78
C ILE A 60 -5.49 0.88 5.79
N ILE A 61 -4.87 1.87 5.16
CA ILE A 61 -3.74 1.67 4.22
C ILE A 61 -2.53 1.04 4.95
N LEU A 62 -2.21 1.50 6.17
CA LEU A 62 -1.14 0.93 6.99
C LEU A 62 -1.44 -0.52 7.39
N GLY A 63 -2.71 -0.85 7.66
CA GLY A 63 -3.15 -2.23 7.87
C GLY A 63 -2.89 -3.14 6.67
N GLY A 64 -3.14 -2.63 5.46
CA GLY A 64 -2.78 -3.31 4.19
C GLY A 64 -1.27 -3.54 4.05
N LEU A 65 -0.47 -2.50 4.24
CA LEU A 65 0.99 -2.57 4.14
C LEU A 65 1.60 -3.55 5.17
N ALA A 66 1.05 -3.59 6.39
CA ALA A 66 1.46 -4.57 7.39
C ALA A 66 1.12 -6.00 6.95
N SER A 67 -0.05 -6.20 6.35
CA SER A 67 -0.47 -7.51 5.81
C SER A 67 0.42 -7.97 4.65
N LEU A 68 0.86 -7.05 3.77
CA LEU A 68 1.81 -7.33 2.70
C LEU A 68 3.19 -7.79 3.23
N SER A 69 3.64 -7.24 4.36
CA SER A 69 4.88 -7.70 5.02
C SER A 69 4.77 -9.17 5.47
N ASP A 70 3.60 -9.56 6.00
CA ASP A 70 3.32 -10.94 6.36
C ASP A 70 3.16 -11.85 5.13
N GLU A 71 2.62 -11.32 4.02
CA GLU A 71 2.53 -12.03 2.74
C GLU A 71 3.88 -12.34 2.14
N LEU A 72 4.81 -11.38 2.11
CA LEU A 72 6.17 -11.61 1.61
C LEU A 72 6.87 -12.73 2.39
N SER A 73 6.61 -12.84 3.69
CA SER A 73 7.12 -13.91 4.53
C SER A 73 6.46 -15.26 4.22
N TRP A 74 5.17 -15.25 3.87
CA TRP A 74 4.43 -16.44 3.46
C TRP A 74 4.87 -16.95 2.08
N PHE A 75 5.03 -16.08 1.08
CA PHE A 75 5.49 -16.45 -0.26
C PHE A 75 6.85 -17.15 -0.23
N LYS A 76 7.78 -16.69 0.61
CA LYS A 76 9.08 -17.34 0.80
C LYS A 76 8.93 -18.77 1.34
N LYS A 77 8.05 -18.98 2.32
CA LYS A 77 7.80 -20.30 2.91
C LYS A 77 7.13 -21.26 1.93
N GLU A 78 6.17 -20.79 1.14
CA GLU A 78 5.56 -21.64 0.10
C GLU A 78 6.54 -21.94 -1.03
N ALA A 79 7.36 -20.97 -1.45
CA ALA A 79 8.41 -21.23 -2.45
C ALA A 79 9.39 -22.32 -1.98
N GLU A 80 9.80 -22.29 -0.71
CA GLU A 80 10.62 -23.36 -0.11
C GLU A 80 9.88 -24.71 -0.12
N LYS A 81 8.61 -24.74 0.28
CA LYS A 81 7.78 -25.94 0.31
C LYS A 81 7.58 -26.58 -1.07
N TRP A 82 7.42 -25.75 -2.11
CA TRP A 82 7.25 -26.21 -3.50
C TRP A 82 8.56 -26.30 -4.28
N SER A 83 9.71 -26.08 -3.63
CA SER A 83 11.04 -26.09 -4.26
C SER A 83 11.17 -25.14 -5.46
N VAL A 84 10.51 -23.97 -5.38
CA VAL A 84 10.56 -22.92 -6.40
C VAL A 84 11.68 -21.93 -6.06
N ASN A 85 12.66 -21.78 -6.95
CA ASN A 85 13.71 -20.77 -6.79
C ASN A 85 13.23 -19.41 -7.32
N LEU A 86 12.75 -18.54 -6.41
CA LEU A 86 12.26 -17.20 -6.74
C LEU A 86 13.29 -16.31 -7.45
N ALA A 87 14.61 -16.58 -7.31
CA ALA A 87 15.66 -15.79 -7.94
C ALA A 87 15.94 -16.16 -9.41
N GLU A 88 15.51 -17.34 -9.85
CA GLU A 88 15.71 -17.83 -11.23
C GLU A 88 14.48 -17.59 -12.13
N VAL A 89 13.35 -17.19 -11.54
CA VAL A 89 12.13 -16.88 -12.30
C VAL A 89 12.27 -15.52 -12.97
N SER A 90 12.37 -15.53 -14.31
CA SER A 90 12.30 -14.30 -15.10
C SER A 90 10.87 -13.78 -15.11
N PRO A 91 10.62 -12.49 -14.80
CA PRO A 91 9.28 -11.93 -14.82
C PRO A 91 8.69 -12.01 -16.22
N LEU A 92 7.49 -12.59 -16.32
CA LEU A 92 6.75 -12.64 -17.58
C LEU A 92 6.28 -11.25 -17.99
N LYS A 93 5.90 -11.11 -19.27
CA LYS A 93 5.46 -9.85 -19.86
C LYS A 93 4.32 -9.20 -19.06
N SER A 94 3.30 -9.98 -18.66
CA SER A 94 2.17 -9.50 -17.86
C SER A 94 2.63 -8.93 -16.51
N ASN A 95 3.56 -9.59 -15.82
CA ASN A 95 4.10 -9.12 -14.54
C ASN A 95 4.88 -7.80 -14.69
N THR A 96 5.65 -7.69 -15.77
CA THR A 96 6.41 -6.46 -16.08
C THR A 96 5.47 -5.29 -16.40
N GLU A 97 4.39 -5.54 -17.14
CA GLU A 97 3.37 -4.53 -17.45
C GLU A 97 2.61 -4.07 -16.21
N TYR A 98 2.29 -5.00 -15.29
CA TYR A 98 1.68 -4.68 -14.02
C TYR A 98 2.60 -3.83 -13.15
N CYS A 99 3.85 -4.24 -12.97
CA CYS A 99 4.85 -3.47 -12.21
C CYS A 99 5.03 -2.06 -12.77
N ARG A 100 5.09 -1.91 -14.10
CA ARG A 100 5.21 -0.59 -14.74
C ARG A 100 4.01 0.30 -14.46
N PHE A 101 2.80 -0.27 -14.50
CA PHE A 101 1.58 0.46 -14.16
C PHE A 101 1.59 0.93 -12.70
N LEU A 102 1.97 0.08 -11.74
CA LEU A 102 2.08 0.49 -10.34
C LEU A 102 3.16 1.56 -10.12
N GLN A 103 4.26 1.51 -10.88
CA GLN A 103 5.32 2.52 -10.80
C GLN A 103 4.88 3.90 -11.28
N SER A 104 3.92 4.01 -12.22
CA SER A 104 3.42 5.33 -12.65
C SER A 104 2.65 6.06 -11.55
N PHE A 105 2.19 5.37 -10.51
CA PHE A 105 1.57 5.99 -9.33
C PHE A 105 2.56 6.73 -8.42
N SER A 106 3.87 6.59 -8.68
CA SER A 106 4.90 7.38 -8.02
C SER A 106 5.07 8.77 -8.64
N GLU A 107 4.36 9.08 -9.73
CA GLU A 107 4.39 10.37 -10.38
C GLU A 107 3.56 11.41 -9.60
N PRO A 108 4.04 12.66 -9.46
CA PRO A 108 3.41 13.68 -8.61
C PRO A 108 2.04 14.16 -9.10
N GLU A 109 1.60 13.73 -10.27
CA GLU A 109 0.37 14.16 -10.93
C GLU A 109 -0.83 13.24 -10.63
N ILE A 110 -0.60 12.10 -9.97
CA ILE A 110 -1.67 11.14 -9.68
C ILE A 110 -2.54 11.65 -8.54
N SER A 111 -3.84 11.81 -8.81
CA SER A 111 -4.82 12.19 -7.79
C SER A 111 -5.04 11.06 -6.79
N TYR A 112 -5.24 11.41 -5.51
CA TYR A 112 -5.49 10.45 -4.44
C TYR A 112 -6.68 9.52 -4.74
N VAL A 113 -7.74 10.03 -5.37
CA VAL A 113 -8.91 9.21 -5.75
C VAL A 113 -8.55 8.11 -6.75
N VAL A 114 -7.61 8.37 -7.66
CA VAL A 114 -7.13 7.37 -8.64
C VAL A 114 -6.30 6.32 -7.92
N ALA A 115 -5.40 6.74 -7.02
CA ALA A 115 -4.57 5.83 -6.24
C ALA A 115 -5.39 4.89 -5.34
N ILE A 116 -6.36 5.43 -4.58
CA ILE A 116 -7.18 4.62 -3.67
C ILE A 116 -8.15 3.71 -4.43
N THR A 117 -8.69 4.14 -5.57
CA THR A 117 -9.54 3.31 -6.43
C THR A 117 -8.74 2.13 -6.99
N THR A 118 -7.54 2.39 -7.51
CA THR A 118 -6.62 1.34 -7.98
C THR A 118 -6.29 0.35 -6.86
N PHE A 119 -5.94 0.85 -5.66
CA PHE A 119 -5.62 -0.03 -4.55
C PHE A 119 -6.81 -0.92 -4.14
N TRP A 120 -8.01 -0.33 -4.03
CA TRP A 120 -9.23 -1.06 -3.72
C TRP A 120 -9.52 -2.18 -4.71
N ILE A 121 -9.44 -1.92 -6.02
CA ILE A 121 -9.81 -2.92 -7.02
C ILE A 121 -8.81 -4.09 -7.07
N ILE A 122 -7.51 -3.84 -6.88
CA ILE A 122 -6.49 -4.89 -6.80
C ILE A 122 -6.84 -5.89 -5.68
N GLU A 123 -7.08 -5.37 -4.48
CA GLU A 123 -7.40 -6.19 -3.31
C GLU A 123 -8.74 -6.93 -3.49
N THR A 124 -9.73 -6.26 -4.08
CA THR A 124 -11.08 -6.82 -4.28
C THR A 124 -11.09 -7.95 -5.30
N VAL A 125 -10.33 -7.83 -6.40
CA VAL A 125 -10.20 -8.91 -7.40
C VAL A 125 -9.65 -10.18 -6.74
N TYR A 126 -8.62 -10.06 -5.90
CA TYR A 126 -8.09 -11.19 -5.14
C TYR A 126 -9.14 -11.76 -4.18
N GLN A 127 -9.82 -10.90 -3.42
CA GLN A 127 -10.83 -11.34 -2.47
C GLN A 127 -11.93 -12.15 -3.14
N ASP A 128 -12.51 -11.63 -4.22
CA ASP A 128 -13.63 -12.28 -4.90
C ASP A 128 -13.18 -13.55 -5.62
N SER A 129 -11.98 -13.56 -6.21
CA SER A 129 -11.42 -14.75 -6.87
C SER A 129 -11.21 -15.90 -5.88
N PHE A 130 -10.62 -15.61 -4.71
CA PHE A 130 -10.33 -16.65 -3.72
C PHE A 130 -11.55 -17.02 -2.86
N ALA A 131 -12.50 -16.09 -2.64
CA ALA A 131 -13.80 -16.40 -2.06
C ALA A 131 -14.58 -17.35 -2.97
N PHE A 132 -14.55 -17.12 -4.29
CA PHE A 132 -15.11 -18.05 -5.26
C PHE A 132 -14.46 -19.43 -5.17
N CYS A 133 -13.15 -19.56 -4.94
CA CYS A 133 -12.48 -20.86 -4.76
C CYS A 133 -12.94 -21.64 -3.52
N ILE A 134 -13.46 -21.00 -2.47
CA ILE A 134 -13.87 -21.67 -1.23
C ILE A 134 -15.40 -21.75 -1.04
N GLU A 135 -16.16 -21.35 -2.06
CA GLU A 135 -17.61 -21.44 -2.05
C GLU A 135 -18.09 -22.89 -1.87
N GLU A 136 -19.26 -23.04 -1.23
CA GLU A 136 -19.83 -24.33 -0.90
C GLU A 136 -20.10 -25.16 -2.18
N GLY A 137 -19.58 -26.39 -2.22
CA GLY A 137 -19.69 -27.27 -3.39
C GLY A 137 -18.44 -27.29 -4.29
N ASN A 138 -17.43 -26.45 -4.01
CA ASN A 138 -16.18 -26.48 -4.76
C ASN A 138 -15.27 -27.67 -4.43
N LYS A 139 -14.44 -28.03 -5.40
CA LYS A 139 -13.48 -29.14 -5.34
C LYS A 139 -12.05 -28.64 -5.18
N THR A 140 -11.87 -27.55 -4.44
CA THR A 140 -10.56 -26.93 -4.24
C THR A 140 -9.61 -27.93 -3.57
N PRO A 141 -8.42 -28.18 -4.16
CA PRO A 141 -7.46 -29.12 -3.58
C PRO A 141 -7.15 -28.77 -2.12
N PRO A 142 -7.13 -29.76 -1.20
CA PRO A 142 -6.87 -29.50 0.22
C PRO A 142 -5.57 -28.74 0.48
N GLU A 143 -4.55 -28.97 -0.36
CA GLU A 143 -3.25 -28.30 -0.33
C GLU A 143 -3.29 -26.81 -0.67
N LEU A 144 -4.31 -26.36 -1.42
CA LEU A 144 -4.52 -24.95 -1.81
C LEU A 144 -5.58 -24.26 -0.94
N LEU A 145 -6.29 -25.00 -0.08
CA LEU A 145 -7.35 -24.44 0.74
C LEU A 145 -6.84 -23.34 1.68
N GLY A 146 -5.65 -23.52 2.27
CA GLY A 146 -5.04 -22.51 3.14
C GLY A 146 -4.71 -21.21 2.39
N THR A 147 -4.27 -21.32 1.14
CA THR A 147 -4.04 -20.18 0.24
C THR A 147 -5.35 -19.47 -0.07
N CYS A 148 -6.39 -20.22 -0.44
CA CYS A 148 -7.68 -19.64 -0.78
C CYS A 148 -8.39 -19.02 0.43
N GLN A 149 -8.19 -19.57 1.63
CA GLN A 149 -8.73 -19.00 2.86
C GLN A 149 -8.08 -17.67 3.22
N ARG A 150 -6.82 -17.42 2.83
CA ARG A 150 -6.14 -16.15 3.13
C ARG A 150 -6.89 -14.96 2.54
N TRP A 151 -7.10 -14.99 1.22
CA TRP A 151 -7.77 -13.92 0.49
C TRP A 151 -9.29 -14.12 0.37
N GLY A 152 -9.80 -15.35 0.51
CA GLY A 152 -11.25 -15.62 0.52
C GLY A 152 -11.92 -15.42 1.89
N SER A 153 -11.16 -15.07 2.93
CA SER A 153 -11.67 -14.95 4.30
C SER A 153 -12.70 -13.83 4.47
N PRO A 154 -13.67 -13.96 5.40
CA PRO A 154 -14.56 -12.88 5.79
C PRO A 154 -13.82 -11.64 6.30
N GLU A 155 -12.68 -11.82 6.97
CA GLU A 155 -11.84 -10.73 7.47
C GLU A 155 -11.26 -9.91 6.33
N PHE A 156 -10.71 -10.56 5.30
CA PHE A 156 -10.18 -9.88 4.12
C PHE A 156 -11.31 -9.17 3.33
N LYS A 157 -12.49 -9.78 3.24
CA LYS A 157 -13.68 -9.14 2.67
C LYS A 157 -14.06 -7.84 3.39
N GLN A 158 -14.01 -7.82 4.72
CA GLN A 158 -14.28 -6.59 5.49
C GLN A 158 -13.23 -5.51 5.25
N TYR A 159 -11.97 -5.90 5.04
CA TYR A 159 -10.90 -4.99 4.66
C TYR A 159 -11.15 -4.37 3.27
N CYS A 160 -11.45 -5.18 2.24
CA CYS A 160 -11.79 -4.69 0.90
C CYS A 160 -13.01 -3.76 0.92
N GLN A 161 -14.05 -4.09 1.70
CA GLN A 161 -15.21 -3.21 1.90
C GLN A 161 -14.88 -1.88 2.59
N SER A 162 -13.83 -1.86 3.43
CA SER A 162 -13.36 -0.63 4.06
C SER A 162 -12.63 0.25 3.06
N LEU A 163 -11.80 -0.33 2.19
CA LEU A 163 -11.19 0.37 1.05
C LEU A 163 -12.24 0.91 0.08
N GLN A 164 -13.27 0.11 -0.22
CA GLN A 164 -14.38 0.53 -1.07
C GLN A 164 -15.06 1.79 -0.54
N ARG A 165 -15.37 1.82 0.76
CA ARG A 165 -15.99 2.99 1.41
C ARG A 165 -15.11 4.25 1.30
N ILE A 166 -13.79 4.11 1.33
CA ILE A 166 -12.88 5.25 1.11
C ILE A 166 -12.94 5.69 -0.35
N ALA A 167 -12.84 4.76 -1.29
CA ALA A 167 -12.89 5.05 -2.71
C ALA A 167 -14.21 5.74 -3.10
N ASP A 168 -15.35 5.23 -2.63
CA ASP A 168 -16.68 5.81 -2.87
C ASP A 168 -16.80 7.25 -2.34
N ARG A 169 -16.27 7.51 -1.14
CA ARG A 169 -16.24 8.86 -0.56
C ARG A 169 -15.38 9.80 -1.40
N CYS A 170 -14.18 9.37 -1.78
CA CYS A 170 -13.27 10.16 -2.60
C CYS A 170 -13.85 10.44 -4.00
N LEU A 171 -14.54 9.46 -4.60
CA LEU A 171 -15.20 9.61 -5.90
C LEU A 171 -16.38 10.58 -5.84
N ALA A 172 -17.14 10.59 -4.74
CA ALA A 172 -18.25 11.53 -4.56
C ALA A 172 -17.82 13.00 -4.51
N GLU A 173 -16.58 13.27 -4.07
CA GLU A 173 -16.00 14.62 -3.97
C GLU A 173 -15.06 14.96 -5.14
N ALA A 174 -14.79 14.00 -6.03
CA ALA A 174 -13.84 14.15 -7.13
C ALA A 174 -14.37 15.05 -8.26
N SER A 175 -13.45 15.70 -8.97
CA SER A 175 -13.77 16.33 -10.25
C SER A 175 -14.13 15.28 -11.30
N ALA A 176 -14.91 15.67 -12.31
CA ALA A 176 -15.29 14.77 -13.41
C ALA A 176 -14.07 14.16 -14.13
N ASP A 177 -12.98 14.91 -14.24
CA ASP A 177 -11.74 14.42 -14.84
C ASP A 177 -11.05 13.40 -13.95
N ALA A 178 -10.98 13.65 -12.63
CA ALA A 178 -10.38 12.70 -11.68
C ALA A 178 -11.20 11.41 -11.54
N ALA A 179 -12.53 11.50 -11.57
CA ALA A 179 -13.41 10.32 -11.58
C ALA A 179 -13.22 9.48 -12.85
N ARG A 180 -13.07 10.12 -14.02
CA ARG A 180 -12.78 9.43 -15.28
C ARG A 180 -11.43 8.74 -15.25
N SER A 181 -10.39 9.41 -14.77
CA SER A 181 -9.06 8.78 -14.61
C SER A 181 -9.10 7.62 -13.62
N ALA A 182 -9.93 7.69 -12.58
CA ALA A 182 -10.12 6.58 -11.65
C ALA A 182 -10.82 5.38 -12.32
N GLU A 183 -11.82 5.62 -13.17
CA GLU A 183 -12.47 4.58 -13.98
C GLU A 183 -11.51 3.94 -15.00
N GLU A 184 -10.69 4.75 -15.67
CA GLU A 184 -9.65 4.26 -16.59
C GLU A 184 -8.63 3.37 -15.85
N ALA A 185 -8.20 3.78 -14.65
CA ALA A 185 -7.31 2.98 -13.82
C ALA A 185 -7.97 1.68 -13.34
N PHE A 186 -9.26 1.74 -12.97
CA PHE A 186 -10.05 0.56 -12.60
C PHE A 186 -10.10 -0.46 -13.74
N LEU A 187 -10.45 -0.03 -14.95
CA LEU A 187 -10.48 -0.90 -16.14
C LEU A 187 -9.10 -1.48 -16.44
N ARG A 188 -8.05 -0.64 -16.29
CA ARG A 188 -6.68 -1.08 -16.52
C ARG A 188 -6.24 -2.16 -15.54
N VAL A 189 -6.63 -2.08 -14.27
CA VAL A 189 -6.37 -3.16 -13.31
C VAL A 189 -7.04 -4.45 -13.75
N LEU A 190 -8.32 -4.41 -14.15
CA LEU A 190 -9.02 -5.62 -14.59
C LEU A 190 -8.33 -6.30 -15.79
N GLU A 191 -7.87 -5.52 -16.77
CA GLU A 191 -7.10 -6.04 -17.91
C GLU A 191 -5.78 -6.70 -17.47
N LEU A 192 -5.06 -6.05 -16.55
CA LEU A 192 -3.79 -6.55 -16.02
C LEU A 192 -3.97 -7.82 -15.20
N GLU A 193 -5.03 -7.88 -14.39
CA GLU A 193 -5.41 -9.06 -13.61
C GLU A 193 -5.76 -10.24 -14.54
N ILE A 194 -6.60 -10.03 -15.56
CA ILE A 194 -6.88 -11.07 -16.57
C ILE A 194 -5.57 -11.57 -17.21
N GLY A 195 -4.70 -10.66 -17.63
CA GLY A 195 -3.39 -11.03 -18.20
C GLY A 195 -2.46 -11.75 -17.21
N PHE A 196 -2.63 -11.52 -15.91
CA PHE A 196 -1.92 -12.20 -14.83
C PHE A 196 -2.48 -13.62 -14.58
N TRP A 197 -3.79 -13.80 -14.64
CA TRP A 197 -4.40 -15.14 -14.59
C TRP A 197 -4.08 -15.95 -15.84
N ASP A 198 -4.09 -15.33 -17.02
CA ASP A 198 -3.78 -15.99 -18.29
C ASP A 198 -2.34 -16.53 -18.32
N MET A 199 -1.36 -15.83 -17.75
CA MET A 199 0.02 -16.35 -17.69
C MET A 199 0.15 -17.62 -16.84
N SER A 200 -0.77 -17.84 -15.88
CA SER A 200 -0.78 -19.05 -15.06
C SER A 200 -1.47 -20.25 -15.74
N SER A 201 -2.27 -19.99 -16.78
CA SER A 201 -3.00 -21.01 -17.55
C SER A 201 -2.40 -21.28 -18.93
N SER A 202 -1.60 -20.35 -19.47
CA SER A 202 -0.84 -20.56 -20.69
C SER A 202 0.25 -21.60 -20.45
N ARG A 203 0.07 -22.81 -21.02
CA ARG A 203 1.17 -23.77 -21.15
C ARG A 203 2.33 -23.09 -21.88
N SER A 204 3.48 -23.05 -21.24
CA SER A 204 4.78 -22.93 -21.93
C SER A 204 4.94 -24.02 -22.97
#